data_AF-A0A7S1I9Q2-F1
#
_entry.id   AF-A0A7S1I9Q2-F1
#
_cell.length_a   1.000
_cell.length_b   1.000
_cell.length_c   1.000
_cell.angle_alpha   90.00
_cell.angle_beta   90.00
_cell.angle_gamma   90.00
#
_symmetry.space_group_name_H-M   'P 1'
#
loop_
_entity.id
_entity.type
_entity.pdbx_description
1 polymer ?
#
loop_
_entity_poly.entity_id
_entity_poly.type
_entity_poly.pdbx_seq_one_letter_code
_entity_poly.pdbx_strand_id
1 'polypeptide(L)'
;MLRVSDLDRTNTSVFLFGQAYDAHMQLDRGAIIMLLAPKLMDAKEGYETRALSIRNEDQLRRIGTSTELTFCPAKKRASGEACGSAVSKRRGGDCQYHLKQA
;
A
#
# COMPACT_ATOMS: atom_id res chain seq x y z
N MET A 1 -7.05 -6.53 -5.08
CA MET A 1 -5.91 -6.43 -4.14
C MET A 1 -5.62 -4.96 -3.92
N LEU A 2 -5.58 -4.50 -2.67
CA LEU A 2 -5.17 -3.15 -2.31
C LEU A 2 -3.69 -3.15 -1.92
N ARG A 3 -2.95 -2.13 -2.36
CA ARG A 3 -1.61 -1.84 -1.83
C ARG A 3 -1.74 -0.75 -0.79
N VAL A 4 -1.30 -1.05 0.43
CA VAL A 4 -1.47 -0.15 1.58
C VAL A 4 -0.10 0.17 2.17
N SER A 5 0.05 1.39 2.67
CA SER A 5 1.28 1.86 3.31
C SER A 5 0.95 2.89 4.38
N ASP A 6 1.82 2.96 5.39
CA ASP A 6 1.84 4.03 6.40
C ASP A 6 2.49 5.33 5.88
N LEU A 7 2.87 5.39 4.61
CA LEU A 7 3.64 6.47 3.96
C LEU A 7 5.04 6.71 4.58
N ASP A 8 5.57 5.72 5.30
CA ASP A 8 6.92 5.77 5.86
C ASP A 8 7.73 4.53 5.46
N ARG A 9 7.63 3.44 6.22
CA ARG A 9 8.50 2.26 6.06
C ARG A 9 7.75 1.00 5.75
N THR A 10 6.45 0.97 6.04
CA THR A 10 5.66 -0.23 5.97
C THR A 10 4.75 -0.16 4.76
N ASN A 11 4.82 -1.22 3.95
CA ASN A 11 3.86 -1.47 2.90
C ASN A 11 3.47 -2.94 2.93
N THR A 12 2.23 -3.24 2.57
CA THR A 12 1.75 -4.60 2.43
C THR A 12 0.63 -4.66 1.39
N SER A 13 0.29 -5.87 0.98
CA SER A 13 -0.83 -6.16 0.10
C SER A 13 -2.00 -6.70 0.93
N VAL A 14 -3.19 -6.14 0.72
CA VAL A 14 -4.44 -6.62 1.31
C VAL A 14 -5.29 -7.24 0.20
N PHE A 15 -5.61 -8.52 0.37
CA PHE A 15 -6.51 -9.25 -0.50
C PHE A 15 -7.94 -9.19 0.05
N LEU A 16 -8.89 -8.90 -0.82
CA LEU A 16 -10.31 -8.76 -0.49
C LEU A 16 -11.03 -9.93 -1.14
N PHE A 17 -11.88 -10.59 -0.36
CA PHE A 17 -12.66 -11.74 -0.78
C PHE A 17 -14.10 -11.58 -0.32
N GLY A 18 -15.06 -12.21 -1.00
CA GLY A 18 -16.47 -12.19 -0.61
C GLY A 18 -17.00 -10.76 -0.43
N GLN A 19 -17.73 -10.53 0.67
CA GLN A 19 -18.37 -9.24 0.97
C GLN A 19 -17.38 -8.07 1.01
N ALA A 20 -16.16 -8.30 1.52
CA ALA A 20 -15.14 -7.26 1.52
C ALA A 20 -14.75 -6.81 0.10
N TYR A 21 -14.72 -7.73 -0.87
CA TYR A 21 -14.43 -7.37 -2.26
C TYR A 21 -15.55 -6.53 -2.83
N ASP A 22 -16.80 -6.99 -2.70
CA ASP A 22 -17.97 -6.32 -3.25
C ASP A 22 -18.12 -4.90 -2.68
N ALA A 23 -17.87 -4.74 -1.37
CA ALA A 23 -17.99 -3.45 -0.68
C ALA A 23 -16.85 -2.47 -1.02
N HIS A 24 -15.61 -2.95 -1.17
CA HIS A 24 -14.41 -2.08 -1.15
C HIS A 24 -13.53 -2.15 -2.41
N MET A 25 -13.93 -2.87 -3.46
CA MET A 25 -13.13 -2.96 -4.70
C MET A 25 -12.93 -1.61 -5.40
N GLN A 26 -13.84 -0.64 -5.19
CA GLN A 26 -13.79 0.70 -5.78
C GLN A 26 -13.15 1.74 -4.84
N LEU A 27 -12.40 1.31 -3.81
CA LEU A 27 -11.76 2.23 -2.89
C LEU A 27 -10.76 3.16 -3.63
N ASP A 28 -10.94 4.47 -3.46
CA ASP A 28 -10.11 5.48 -4.11
C ASP A 28 -8.64 5.41 -3.68
N ARG A 29 -7.73 5.72 -4.62
CA ARG A 29 -6.31 5.92 -4.29
C ARG A 29 -6.17 7.08 -3.29
N GLY A 30 -5.37 6.86 -2.25
CA GLY A 30 -5.19 7.85 -1.19
C GLY A 30 -6.23 7.80 -0.08
N ALA A 31 -7.22 6.88 -0.16
CA ALA A 31 -8.07 6.58 0.97
C ALA A 31 -7.23 6.19 2.20
N ILE A 32 -7.48 6.85 3.33
CA ILE A 32 -6.97 6.42 4.62
C ILE A 32 -7.94 5.38 5.13
N ILE A 33 -7.40 4.20 5.47
CA ILE A 33 -8.19 3.07 5.91
C ILE A 33 -7.80 2.63 7.31
N MET A 34 -8.79 2.11 8.03
CA MET A 34 -8.61 1.30 9.23
C MET A 34 -8.86 -0.17 8.84
N LEU A 35 -7.90 -1.04 9.13
CA LEU A 35 -8.02 -2.49 8.92
C LEU A 35 -8.23 -3.16 10.27
N LEU A 36 -9.30 -3.94 10.40
CA LEU A 36 -9.71 -4.57 11.64
C LEU A 36 -9.57 -6.09 11.50
N ALA A 37 -8.76 -6.68 12.40
CA ALA A 37 -8.52 -8.12 12.48
C ALA A 37 -8.30 -8.83 11.11
N PRO A 38 -7.39 -8.33 10.24
CA PRO A 38 -7.09 -9.00 8.98
C PRO A 38 -6.39 -10.35 9.24
N LYS A 39 -6.59 -11.32 8.36
CA LYS A 39 -5.90 -12.61 8.42
C LYS A 39 -4.56 -12.54 7.69
N LEU A 40 -3.49 -12.96 8.36
CA LEU A 40 -2.18 -13.15 7.74
C LEU A 40 -2.26 -14.27 6.69
N MET A 41 -1.77 -13.99 5.49
CA MET A 41 -1.61 -15.00 4.45
C MET A 41 -0.22 -15.60 4.52
N ASP A 42 -0.13 -16.90 4.23
CA ASP A 42 1.14 -17.60 4.13
C ASP A 42 1.99 -16.96 3.04
N ALA A 43 3.28 -16.74 3.34
CA ALA A 43 4.22 -16.28 2.35
C ALA A 43 4.35 -17.37 1.27
N LYS A 44 4.08 -17.02 0.01
CA LYS A 44 4.50 -17.89 -1.11
C LYS A 44 6.03 -17.87 -1.16
N GLU A 45 6.64 -19.03 -1.41
CA GLU A 45 8.09 -19.12 -1.61
C GLU A 45 8.56 -18.06 -2.61
N GLY A 46 9.57 -17.27 -2.22
CA GLY A 46 10.11 -16.16 -3.02
C GLY A 46 9.48 -14.78 -2.78
N TYR A 47 8.46 -14.64 -1.92
CA TYR A 47 7.90 -13.33 -1.54
C TYR A 47 8.29 -12.95 -0.12
N GLU A 48 9.08 -11.87 0.03
CA GLU A 48 9.52 -11.37 1.35
C GLU A 48 8.39 -10.70 2.15
N THR A 49 7.36 -10.17 1.47
CA THR A 49 6.29 -9.42 2.15
C THR A 49 5.12 -10.34 2.50
N ARG A 50 4.83 -10.43 3.81
CA ARG A 50 3.61 -11.08 4.31
C ARG A 50 2.38 -10.26 3.88
N ALA A 51 1.45 -10.92 3.20
CA ALA A 51 0.20 -10.31 2.76
C ALA A 51 -0.91 -10.51 3.81
N LEU A 52 -1.94 -9.66 3.74
CA LEU A 52 -3.12 -9.71 4.58
C LEU A 52 -4.35 -10.05 3.74
N SER A 53 -5.37 -10.62 4.38
CA SER A 53 -6.67 -10.87 3.75
C SER A 53 -7.84 -10.50 4.65
N ILE A 54 -8.93 -10.06 4.02
CA ILE A 54 -10.21 -9.77 4.67
C ILE A 54 -11.37 -10.42 3.88
N ARG A 55 -12.45 -10.78 4.56
CA ARG A 55 -13.63 -11.41 3.95
C ARG A 55 -14.93 -10.65 4.21
N ASN A 56 -15.03 -9.98 5.36
CA ASN A 56 -16.22 -9.25 5.77
C ASN A 56 -16.04 -7.75 5.51
N GLU A 57 -17.13 -7.04 5.19
CA GLU A 57 -17.07 -5.60 4.87
C GLU A 57 -16.58 -4.75 6.05
N ASP A 58 -16.87 -5.17 7.28
CA ASP A 58 -16.61 -4.46 8.53
C ASP A 58 -15.13 -4.47 8.93
N GLN A 59 -14.34 -5.35 8.31
CA GLN A 59 -12.89 -5.44 8.51
C GLN A 59 -12.10 -4.31 7.85
N LEU A 60 -12.75 -3.46 7.05
CA LEU A 60 -12.14 -2.28 6.44
C LEU A 60 -13.08 -1.09 6.58
N ARG A 61 -12.57 0.01 7.12
CA ARG A 61 -13.27 1.30 7.11
C ARG A 61 -12.42 2.40 6.50
N ARG A 62 -12.99 3.15 5.56
CA ARG A 62 -12.40 4.42 5.11
C ARG A 62 -12.61 5.47 6.21
N ILE A 63 -11.54 6.14 6.60
CA ILE A 63 -11.55 7.20 7.61
C ILE A 63 -11.19 8.58 7.05
N GLY A 64 -10.78 8.66 5.79
CA GLY A 64 -10.49 9.93 5.13
C GLY A 64 -9.76 9.76 3.80
N THR A 65 -9.14 10.86 3.36
CA THR A 65 -8.27 10.90 2.18
C THR A 65 -6.95 11.58 2.57
N SER A 66 -5.83 10.97 2.21
CA SER A 66 -4.49 11.51 2.51
C SER A 66 -4.16 12.66 1.58
N THR A 67 -3.80 13.81 2.16
CA THR A 67 -3.22 14.96 1.44
C THR A 67 -1.70 14.83 1.26
N GLU A 68 -1.10 13.82 1.86
CA GLU A 68 0.35 13.61 1.93
C GLU A 68 0.84 12.53 0.98
N LEU A 69 -0.06 11.72 0.42
CA LEU A 69 0.30 10.67 -0.53
C LEU A 69 0.82 11.30 -1.81
N THR A 70 2.11 11.05 -2.09
CA THR A 70 2.73 11.31 -3.38
C THR A 70 3.54 10.07 -3.81
N PHE A 71 4.21 10.15 -4.95
CA PHE A 71 5.00 9.07 -5.52
C PHE A 71 6.44 9.51 -5.74
N CYS A 72 7.36 8.59 -5.51
CA CYS A 72 8.79 8.80 -5.73
C CYS A 72 9.04 9.33 -7.16
N PRO A 73 9.63 10.53 -7.33
CA PRO A 73 9.84 11.15 -8.63
C PRO A 73 11.00 10.53 -9.41
N ALA A 74 11.86 9.76 -8.72
CA ALA A 74 13.02 9.12 -9.33
C ALA A 74 12.65 8.02 -10.34
N LYS A 75 13.61 7.70 -11.20
CA LYS A 75 13.52 6.61 -12.17
C LYS A 75 14.25 5.36 -11.67
N LYS A 76 13.75 4.18 -12.03
CA LYS A 76 14.44 2.91 -11.78
C LYS A 76 15.73 2.88 -12.59
N ARG A 77 16.86 2.55 -11.97
CA ARG A 77 18.16 2.52 -12.64
C ARG A 77 18.23 1.51 -13.79
N ALA A 78 17.62 0.34 -13.60
CA ALA A 78 17.68 -0.75 -14.58
C ALA A 78 16.81 -0.50 -15.83
N SER A 79 15.59 0.04 -15.65
CA SER A 79 14.62 0.18 -16.76
C SER A 79 14.39 1.62 -17.23
N GLY A 80 14.80 2.63 -16.45
CA GLY A 80 14.50 4.04 -16.74
C GLY A 80 13.05 4.45 -16.48
N GLU A 81 12.18 3.53 -16.07
CA GLU A 81 10.77 3.80 -15.74
C GLU A 81 10.62 4.61 -14.44
N ALA A 82 9.47 5.28 -14.28
CA ALA A 82 9.11 5.91 -13.01
C ALA A 82 9.11 4.88 -11.85
N CYS A 83 9.64 5.28 -10.69
CA CYS A 83 9.70 4.41 -9.51
C CYS A 83 8.30 3.98 -9.06
N GLY A 84 7.38 4.95 -8.91
CA GLY A 84 5.99 4.69 -8.54
C GLY A 84 5.78 4.22 -7.10
N SER A 85 6.80 4.22 -6.25
CA SER A 85 6.68 3.95 -4.80
C SER A 85 5.91 5.07 -4.10
N ALA A 86 4.95 4.71 -3.24
CA ALA A 86 4.22 5.67 -2.41
C ALA A 86 5.15 6.26 -1.35
N VAL A 87 5.08 7.58 -1.16
CA VAL A 87 5.92 8.34 -0.21
C VAL A 87 5.10 9.48 0.41
N SER A 88 5.56 9.99 1.55
CA SER A 88 4.97 11.17 2.19
C SER A 88 5.56 12.46 1.61
N LYS A 89 4.69 13.41 1.24
CA LYS A 89 5.08 14.76 0.80
C LYS A 89 5.95 15.47 1.84
N ARG A 90 5.63 15.37 3.13
CA ARG A 90 6.42 15.94 4.23
C ARG A 90 7.81 15.33 4.40
N ARG A 91 8.06 14.12 3.90
CA ARG A 91 9.32 13.38 4.12
C ARG A 91 10.30 13.45 2.94
N GLY A 92 10.17 14.45 2.09
CA GLY A 92 11.15 14.74 1.03
C GLY A 92 10.88 14.06 -0.31
N GLY A 93 9.82 13.25 -0.43
CA GLY A 93 9.33 12.77 -1.73
C GLY A 93 10.13 11.65 -2.39
N ASP A 94 11.32 11.28 -1.91
CA ASP A 94 12.05 10.11 -2.42
C ASP A 94 11.78 8.86 -1.58
N CYS A 95 11.72 7.69 -2.23
CA CYS A 95 11.57 6.43 -1.52
C CYS A 95 12.90 6.00 -0.89
N GLN A 96 12.85 5.14 0.14
CA GLN A 96 14.06 4.70 0.85
C GLN A 96 15.13 4.07 -0.05
N TYR A 97 14.71 3.36 -1.10
CA TYR A 97 15.63 2.79 -2.07
C TYR A 97 16.42 3.91 -2.78
N HIS A 98 15.74 4.96 -3.23
CA HIS A 98 16.38 6.08 -3.93
C HIS A 98 17.13 7.03 -2.98
N LEU A 99 16.69 7.18 -1.73
CA LEU A 99 17.43 7.91 -0.69
C LEU A 99 18.79 7.28 -0.39
N LYS A 100 18.89 5.94 -0.38
CA LYS A 100 20.17 5.22 -0.16
C LYS A 100 21.11 5.25 -1.37
N GLN A 101 20.62 5.77 -2.49
CA GLN A 101 21.33 5.79 -3.78
C GLN A 101 21.77 7.19 -4.20
N ALA A 102 21.36 8.22 -3.45
CA ALA A 102 21.87 9.58 -3.53
C ALA A 102 23.24 9.65 -2.86
#